data_AF-A0ABC9HH29-F1
#
_entry.id   AF-A0ABC9HH29-F1
#
_cell.length_a   1.000
_cell.length_b   1.000
_cell.length_c   1.000
_cell.angle_alpha   90.00
_cell.angle_beta   90.00
_cell.angle_gamma   90.00
#
_symmetry.space_group_name_H-M   'P 1'
#
loop_
_entity.id
_entity.type
_entity.pdbx_description
1 polymer ?
#
loop_
_entity_poly.entity_id
_entity_poly.type
_entity_poly.pdbx_seq_one_letter_code
_entity_poly.pdbx_strand_id
1 'polypeptide(L)'
;MSRNLQKQTFNQECLEAHNRLRALHGSKELTLDPRLSEEAQKWADNLAAKGSLEHSKCNGYGENLAFRGTSGSAELTGAEAADQWYQEIKNHNFNENDFQPNSGHFSQLLWNESSRCGFGKSYSPDRKNIYVVGRYQPPGNTDGDYSKNVLPQGKNQPPAGSKAPSARHAEDYRKKGDMPHEEETRFRKTQKVIIVREYEDHR
;
A
#
# COMPACT_ATOMS: atom_id res chain seq x y z
N MET A 1 8.18 16.97 16.22
CA MET A 1 7.95 16.85 14.76
C MET A 1 6.64 17.55 14.41
N SER A 2 6.58 18.27 13.27
CA SER A 2 5.36 19.00 12.85
C SER A 2 4.23 18.05 12.43
N ARG A 3 2.97 18.42 12.66
CA ARG A 3 1.76 17.66 12.26
C ARG A 3 1.74 17.35 10.76
N ASN A 4 2.30 18.24 9.94
CA ASN A 4 2.41 18.02 8.50
C ASN A 4 3.37 16.86 8.15
N LEU A 5 4.50 16.77 8.86
CA LEU A 5 5.47 15.69 8.66
C LEU A 5 4.87 14.33 9.02
N GLN A 6 4.10 14.24 10.11
CA GLN A 6 3.42 12.99 10.50
C GLN A 6 2.39 12.53 9.45
N LYS A 7 1.62 13.45 8.86
CA LYS A 7 0.67 13.14 7.78
C LYS A 7 1.39 12.63 6.53
N GLN A 8 2.50 13.26 6.17
CA GLN A 8 3.33 12.82 5.04
C GLN A 8 3.93 11.43 5.28
N THR A 9 4.48 11.19 6.47
CA THR A 9 5.00 9.86 6.85
C THR A 9 3.91 8.78 6.76
N PHE A 10 2.73 9.03 7.33
CA PHE A 10 1.63 8.05 7.29
C PHE A 10 1.15 7.75 5.86
N ASN A 11 0.99 8.78 5.03
CA ASN A 11 0.59 8.58 3.62
C ASN A 11 1.63 7.77 2.84
N GLN A 12 2.92 8.03 3.08
CA GLN A 12 4.01 7.31 2.44
C GLN A 12 4.06 5.84 2.89
N GLU A 13 3.91 5.57 4.19
CA GLU A 13 3.81 4.19 4.72
C GLU A 13 2.64 3.43 4.09
N CYS A 14 1.47 4.05 3.97
CA CYS A 14 0.33 3.46 3.28
C CYS A 14 0.68 3.15 1.81
N LEU A 15 1.21 4.14 1.07
CA LEU A 15 1.54 3.99 -0.34
C LEU A 15 2.52 2.83 -0.58
N GLU A 16 3.60 2.79 0.19
CA GLU A 16 4.63 1.75 0.06
C GLU A 16 4.06 0.35 0.35
N ALA A 17 3.25 0.23 1.40
CA ALA A 17 2.58 -1.02 1.71
C ALA A 17 1.59 -1.44 0.60
N HIS A 18 0.80 -0.50 0.08
CA HIS A 18 -0.11 -0.77 -1.04
C HIS A 18 0.65 -1.25 -2.27
N ASN A 19 1.70 -0.55 -2.69
CA ASN A 19 2.45 -0.90 -3.89
C ASN A 19 3.20 -2.23 -3.73
N ARG A 20 3.73 -2.52 -2.53
CA ARG A 20 4.29 -3.84 -2.20
C ARG A 20 3.25 -4.95 -2.37
N LEU A 21 2.05 -4.77 -1.83
CA LEU A 21 0.97 -5.76 -1.91
C LEU A 21 0.43 -5.91 -3.34
N ARG A 22 0.22 -4.80 -4.05
CA ARG A 22 -0.19 -4.77 -5.46
C ARG A 22 0.79 -5.50 -6.37
N ALA A 23 2.09 -5.37 -6.10
CA ALA A 23 3.13 -6.10 -6.83
C ALA A 23 3.02 -7.63 -6.67
N LEU A 24 2.50 -8.14 -5.54
CA LEU A 24 2.27 -9.59 -5.36
C LEU A 24 1.25 -10.16 -6.35
N HIS A 25 0.36 -9.29 -6.83
CA HIS A 25 -0.74 -9.60 -7.74
C HIS A 25 -0.52 -9.06 -9.16
N GLY A 26 0.67 -8.50 -9.45
CA GLY A 26 0.96 -7.89 -10.75
C GLY A 26 0.11 -6.65 -11.06
N SER A 27 -0.50 -6.03 -10.05
CA SER A 27 -1.30 -4.81 -10.21
C SER A 27 -0.38 -3.58 -10.33
N LYS A 28 -0.79 -2.59 -11.13
CA LYS A 28 -0.02 -1.35 -11.36
C LYS A 28 0.19 -0.57 -10.07
N GLU A 29 1.31 0.12 -9.91
CA GLU A 29 1.54 0.97 -8.73
C GLU A 29 0.57 2.15 -8.66
N LEU A 30 0.21 2.52 -7.44
CA LEU A 30 -0.51 3.76 -7.13
C LEU A 30 0.50 4.90 -6.93
N THR A 31 0.01 6.12 -7.09
CA THR A 31 0.70 7.35 -6.74
C THR A 31 -0.12 8.17 -5.76
N LEU A 32 0.53 8.89 -4.84
CA LEU A 32 -0.18 9.77 -3.92
C LEU A 32 -0.74 11.00 -4.67
N ASP A 33 -2.01 11.30 -4.43
CA ASP A 33 -2.67 12.51 -4.88
C ASP A 33 -2.97 13.39 -3.64
N PRO A 34 -2.34 14.58 -3.53
CA PRO A 34 -2.51 15.45 -2.37
C PRO A 34 -3.97 15.81 -2.09
N ARG A 35 -4.82 15.95 -3.12
CA ARG A 35 -6.25 16.23 -2.97
C ARG A 35 -6.96 15.06 -2.32
N LEU A 36 -6.66 13.83 -2.74
CA LEU A 36 -7.24 12.63 -2.13
C LEU A 36 -6.79 12.47 -0.68
N SER A 37 -5.53 12.78 -0.36
CA SER A 37 -5.04 12.74 1.02
C SER A 37 -5.72 13.75 1.93
N GLU A 38 -5.96 14.97 1.41
CA GLU A 38 -6.68 16.00 2.16
C GLU A 38 -8.13 15.57 2.45
N GLU A 39 -8.84 15.07 1.44
CA GLU A 39 -10.22 14.60 1.59
C GLU A 39 -10.32 13.37 2.50
N ALA A 40 -9.38 12.43 2.39
CA ALA A 40 -9.28 11.29 3.30
C ALA A 40 -9.09 11.74 4.75
N GLN A 41 -8.23 12.74 4.98
CA GLN A 41 -7.98 13.28 6.31
C GLN A 41 -9.22 13.98 6.88
N LYS A 42 -9.91 14.81 6.09
CA LYS A 42 -11.17 15.45 6.51
C LYS A 42 -12.19 14.42 6.94
N TRP A 43 -12.31 13.32 6.20
CA TRP A 43 -13.24 12.25 6.57
C TRP A 43 -12.79 11.49 7.82
N ALA A 44 -11.51 11.18 7.96
CA ALA A 44 -10.98 10.57 9.18
C ALA A 44 -11.24 11.42 10.43
N ASP A 45 -11.08 12.74 10.32
CA ASP A 45 -11.39 13.70 11.40
C ASP A 45 -12.89 13.69 11.74
N ASN A 46 -13.77 13.62 10.74
CA ASN A 46 -15.21 13.49 10.95
C ASN A 46 -15.59 12.17 11.67
N LEU A 47 -15.01 11.04 11.25
CA LEU A 47 -15.25 9.74 11.89
C LEU A 47 -14.78 9.73 13.35
N ALA A 48 -13.62 10.32 13.62
CA ALA A 48 -13.09 10.44 14.97
C ALA A 48 -13.94 11.34 15.88
N ALA A 49 -14.49 12.43 15.34
CA ALA A 49 -15.42 13.30 16.06
C ALA A 49 -16.77 12.62 16.33
N LYS A 50 -17.26 11.82 15.38
CA LYS A 50 -18.51 11.07 15.51
C LYS A 50 -18.39 9.84 16.41
N GLY A 51 -17.20 9.23 16.47
CA GLY A 51 -16.97 8.00 17.22
C GLY A 51 -17.46 6.73 16.51
N SER A 52 -17.80 6.79 15.21
CA SER A 52 -18.35 5.66 14.45
C SER A 52 -17.70 5.54 13.09
N LEU A 53 -17.54 4.31 12.60
CA LEU A 53 -17.15 4.02 11.22
C LEU A 53 -18.37 4.10 10.30
N GLU A 54 -18.31 4.97 9.29
CA GLU A 54 -19.28 5.03 8.21
C GLU A 54 -18.61 5.49 6.91
N HIS A 55 -19.04 4.91 5.79
CA HIS A 55 -18.60 5.36 4.49
C HIS A 55 -19.10 6.77 4.20
N SER A 56 -18.29 7.56 3.49
CA SER A 56 -18.69 8.91 3.08
C SER A 56 -19.78 8.87 2.02
N LYS A 57 -20.66 9.88 2.00
CA LYS A 57 -21.70 10.03 0.97
C LYS A 57 -21.18 10.63 -0.36
N CYS A 58 -19.88 10.93 -0.43
CA CYS A 58 -19.28 11.57 -1.60
C CYS A 58 -19.05 10.55 -2.71
N ASN A 59 -19.56 10.86 -3.89
CA ASN A 59 -19.41 10.04 -5.08
C ASN A 59 -18.13 10.45 -5.85
N GLY A 60 -17.48 9.49 -6.51
CA GLY A 60 -16.36 9.75 -7.45
C GLY A 60 -14.98 9.26 -7.02
N TYR A 61 -14.88 8.59 -5.88
CA TYR A 61 -13.67 7.88 -5.43
C TYR A 61 -14.03 6.55 -4.77
N GLY A 62 -13.07 5.63 -4.74
CA GLY A 62 -13.12 4.45 -3.89
C GLY A 62 -12.84 4.82 -2.44
N GLU A 63 -13.29 4.01 -1.49
CA GLU A 63 -13.06 4.24 -0.06
C GLU A 63 -12.75 2.94 0.68
N ASN A 64 -11.65 2.94 1.42
CA ASN A 64 -11.39 1.95 2.46
C ASN A 64 -11.40 2.62 3.83
N LEU A 65 -11.96 1.95 4.83
CA LEU A 65 -11.96 2.42 6.21
C LEU A 65 -11.24 1.40 7.11
N ALA A 66 -10.46 1.86 8.08
CA ALA A 66 -9.94 1.01 9.14
C ALA A 66 -10.18 1.66 10.51
N PHE A 67 -10.30 0.80 11.53
CA PHE A 67 -10.49 1.23 12.90
C PHE A 67 -9.65 0.38 13.84
N ARG A 68 -9.04 1.02 14.84
CA ARG A 68 -8.37 0.34 15.95
C ARG A 68 -8.73 1.04 17.25
N GLY A 69 -9.34 0.29 18.16
CA GLY A 69 -9.61 0.72 19.54
C GLY A 69 -8.72 -0.02 20.53
N THR A 70 -8.23 0.66 21.56
CA THR A 70 -7.47 0.05 22.66
C THR A 70 -7.92 0.63 24.00
N SER A 71 -7.58 -0.03 25.12
CA SER A 71 -7.83 0.50 26.46
C SER A 71 -6.88 1.63 26.86
N GLY A 72 -5.73 1.73 26.18
CA GLY A 72 -4.69 2.76 26.36
C GLY A 72 -4.59 3.69 25.15
N SER A 73 -3.39 4.22 24.89
CA SER A 73 -3.16 4.97 23.64
C SER A 73 -3.12 3.98 22.48
N ALA A 74 -4.00 4.15 21.49
CA ALA A 74 -3.92 3.40 20.26
C ALA A 74 -2.78 3.93 19.39
N GLU A 75 -2.11 3.03 18.67
CA GLU A 75 -1.21 3.37 17.58
C GLU A 75 -1.48 2.45 16.38
N LEU A 76 -1.35 3.00 15.18
CA LEU A 76 -1.57 2.32 13.91
C LEU A 76 -0.74 3.02 12.83
N THR A 77 0.20 2.28 12.26
CA THR A 77 1.02 2.74 11.13
C THR A 77 0.24 2.62 9.82
N GLY A 78 0.71 3.29 8.76
CA GLY A 78 0.09 3.20 7.44
C GLY A 78 0.18 1.78 6.87
N ALA A 79 1.31 1.10 7.12
CA ALA A 79 1.51 -0.29 6.71
C ALA A 79 0.54 -1.25 7.38
N GLU A 80 0.32 -1.11 8.69
CA GLU A 80 -0.65 -1.95 9.41
C GLU A 80 -2.09 -1.73 8.94
N ALA A 81 -2.46 -0.51 8.55
CA ALA A 81 -3.78 -0.24 7.98
C ALA A 81 -3.96 -0.92 6.62
N ALA A 82 -2.94 -0.85 5.75
CA ALA A 82 -2.94 -1.53 4.46
C ALA A 82 -3.00 -3.06 4.62
N ASP A 83 -2.24 -3.62 5.57
CA ASP A 83 -2.25 -5.05 5.87
C ASP A 83 -3.62 -5.51 6.39
N GLN A 84 -4.33 -4.71 7.19
CA GLN A 84 -5.69 -5.03 7.63
C GLN A 84 -6.66 -5.16 6.46
N TRP A 85 -6.64 -4.22 5.51
CA TRP A 85 -7.46 -4.31 4.29
C TRP A 85 -7.08 -5.52 3.44
N TYR A 86 -5.79 -5.80 3.33
CA TYR A 86 -5.29 -6.90 2.53
C TYR A 86 -5.63 -8.28 3.09
N GLN A 87 -5.72 -8.43 4.42
CA GLN A 87 -6.07 -9.70 5.08
C GLN A 87 -7.42 -10.28 4.64
N GLU A 88 -8.31 -9.48 4.04
CA GLU A 88 -9.55 -9.97 3.46
C GLU A 88 -9.35 -10.87 2.22
N ILE A 89 -8.12 -10.98 1.69
CA ILE A 89 -7.76 -11.96 0.66
C ILE A 89 -8.22 -13.39 1.03
N LYS A 90 -8.20 -13.73 2.32
CA LYS A 90 -8.64 -15.04 2.82
C LYS A 90 -10.14 -15.31 2.60
N ASN A 91 -10.92 -14.26 2.38
CA ASN A 91 -12.36 -14.30 2.12
C ASN A 91 -12.70 -14.06 0.65
N HIS A 92 -11.70 -13.80 -0.21
CA HIS A 92 -11.93 -13.44 -1.60
C HIS A 92 -11.93 -14.68 -2.51
N ASN A 93 -13.01 -14.88 -3.26
CA ASN A 93 -13.07 -15.89 -4.31
C ASN A 93 -12.71 -15.26 -5.66
N PHE A 94 -11.53 -15.58 -6.19
CA PHE A 94 -11.04 -15.07 -7.48
C PHE A 94 -11.82 -15.57 -8.71
N ASN A 95 -12.74 -16.53 -8.53
CA ASN A 95 -13.60 -17.02 -9.61
C ASN A 95 -14.91 -16.22 -9.73
N GLU A 96 -15.24 -15.38 -8.76
CA GLU A 96 -16.42 -14.50 -8.81
C GLU A 96 -16.05 -13.15 -9.44
N ASN A 97 -16.96 -12.62 -10.27
CA ASN A 97 -16.72 -11.36 -10.99
C ASN A 97 -17.52 -10.17 -10.45
N ASP A 98 -18.14 -10.33 -9.28
CA ASP A 98 -19.03 -9.35 -8.64
C ASP A 98 -18.52 -8.93 -7.25
N PHE A 99 -19.12 -7.87 -6.69
CA PHE A 99 -18.78 -7.39 -5.36
C PHE A 99 -18.96 -8.47 -4.27
N GLN A 100 -17.92 -8.62 -3.45
CA GLN A 100 -17.90 -9.58 -2.33
C GLN A 100 -17.83 -8.80 -1.00
N PRO A 101 -18.90 -8.80 -0.17
CA PRO A 101 -19.00 -7.96 1.02
C PRO A 101 -17.85 -8.10 2.02
N ASN A 102 -17.24 -9.28 2.12
CA ASN A 102 -16.16 -9.58 3.08
C ASN A 102 -14.75 -9.40 2.50
N SER A 103 -14.63 -8.87 1.28
CA SER A 103 -13.34 -8.59 0.61
C SER A 103 -13.32 -7.27 -0.18
N GLY A 104 -14.24 -6.35 0.14
CA GLY A 104 -14.35 -5.05 -0.51
C GLY A 104 -13.11 -4.17 -0.33
N HIS A 105 -12.45 -4.22 0.84
CA HIS A 105 -11.26 -3.43 1.08
C HIS A 105 -10.05 -4.00 0.33
N PHE A 106 -9.91 -5.32 0.34
CA PHE A 106 -8.87 -6.03 -0.41
C PHE A 106 -8.98 -5.75 -1.92
N SER A 107 -10.18 -5.91 -2.48
CA SER A 107 -10.42 -5.69 -3.91
C SER A 107 -10.16 -4.24 -4.33
N GLN A 108 -10.57 -3.26 -3.52
CA GLN A 108 -10.25 -1.86 -3.77
C GLN A 108 -8.74 -1.59 -3.70
N LEU A 109 -8.03 -2.17 -2.72
CA LEU A 109 -6.58 -2.01 -2.58
C LEU A 109 -5.83 -2.53 -3.81
N LEU A 110 -6.28 -3.66 -4.37
CA LEU A 110 -5.66 -4.28 -5.54
C LEU A 110 -6.17 -3.75 -6.88
N TRP A 111 -7.27 -2.99 -6.90
CA TRP A 111 -7.95 -2.59 -8.14
C TRP A 111 -6.98 -2.02 -9.18
N ASN A 112 -6.76 -2.78 -10.26
CA ASN A 112 -5.67 -2.51 -11.20
C ASN A 112 -5.85 -1.19 -11.97
N GLU A 113 -7.10 -0.78 -12.22
CA GLU A 113 -7.42 0.49 -12.88
C GLU A 113 -7.27 1.71 -11.96
N SER A 114 -7.32 1.55 -10.63
CA SER A 114 -6.99 2.64 -9.71
C SER A 114 -5.52 3.01 -9.85
N SER A 115 -5.23 4.30 -10.02
CA SER A 115 -3.87 4.80 -10.29
C SER A 115 -3.39 5.84 -9.28
N ARG A 116 -4.33 6.45 -8.56
CA ARG A 116 -4.05 7.48 -7.56
C ARG A 116 -4.74 7.15 -6.25
N CYS A 117 -4.10 7.49 -5.15
CA CYS A 117 -4.66 7.29 -3.83
C CYS A 117 -4.30 8.42 -2.86
N GLY A 118 -4.99 8.48 -1.73
CA GLY A 118 -4.64 9.34 -0.61
C GLY A 118 -5.22 8.83 0.69
N PHE A 119 -4.54 9.11 1.81
CA PHE A 119 -4.86 8.53 3.10
C PHE A 119 -4.98 9.58 4.20
N GLY A 120 -5.84 9.31 5.17
CA GLY A 120 -6.07 10.11 6.35
C GLY A 120 -6.11 9.26 7.61
N LYS A 121 -5.59 9.79 8.72
CA LYS A 121 -5.65 9.16 10.04
C LYS A 121 -6.05 10.18 11.08
N SER A 122 -7.02 9.83 11.92
CA SER A 122 -7.41 10.66 13.07
C SER A 122 -7.63 9.83 14.31
N TYR A 123 -7.45 10.47 15.47
CA TYR A 123 -7.61 9.86 16.78
C TYR A 123 -8.88 10.41 17.42
N SER A 124 -9.61 9.57 18.18
CA SER A 124 -10.64 10.09 19.10
C SER A 124 -10.04 11.08 20.10
N PRO A 125 -10.85 11.96 20.73
CA PRO A 125 -10.35 12.95 21.70
C PRO A 125 -9.53 12.34 22.85
N ASP A 126 -9.87 11.14 23.29
CA ASP A 126 -9.17 10.39 24.35
C ASP A 126 -7.98 9.55 23.85
N ARG A 127 -7.70 9.59 22.54
CA ARG A 127 -6.66 8.82 21.83
C ARG A 127 -6.76 7.29 21.96
N LYS A 128 -7.89 6.77 22.40
CA LYS A 128 -8.13 5.33 22.52
C LYS A 128 -8.54 4.68 21.21
N ASN A 129 -9.04 5.48 20.27
CA ASN A 129 -9.50 5.00 18.97
C ASN A 129 -8.75 5.71 17.84
N ILE A 130 -8.49 4.97 16.77
CA ILE A 130 -7.93 5.46 15.51
C ILE A 130 -8.90 5.15 14.38
N TYR A 131 -9.11 6.13 13.52
CA TYR A 131 -9.89 6.03 12.29
C TYR A 131 -8.96 6.32 11.11
N VAL A 132 -8.92 5.40 10.16
CA VAL A 132 -8.14 5.55 8.92
C VAL A 132 -9.07 5.50 7.73
N VAL A 133 -8.81 6.38 6.76
CA VAL A 133 -9.53 6.47 5.50
C VAL A 133 -8.52 6.37 4.36
N GLY A 134 -8.76 5.50 3.40
CA GLY A 134 -8.09 5.46 2.11
C GLY A 134 -9.04 5.88 0.99
N ARG A 135 -8.57 6.71 0.07
CA ARG A 135 -9.29 7.19 -1.11
C ARG A 135 -8.58 6.72 -2.37
N TYR A 136 -9.33 6.30 -3.38
CA TYR A 136 -8.78 5.74 -4.62
C TYR A 136 -9.44 6.38 -5.85
N GLN A 137 -8.65 6.67 -6.88
CA GLN A 137 -9.15 7.20 -8.15
C GLN A 137 -8.43 6.57 -9.36
N PRO A 138 -9.16 6.09 -10.39
CA PRO A 138 -10.61 5.82 -10.41
C PRO A 138 -11.08 4.92 -9.25
N PRO A 139 -12.37 4.99 -8.86
CA PRO A 139 -12.93 4.06 -7.88
C PRO A 139 -12.81 2.62 -8.37
N GLY A 140 -12.57 1.71 -7.43
CA GLY A 140 -12.67 0.28 -7.68
C GLY A 140 -14.05 -0.27 -7.30
N ASN A 141 -14.13 -1.60 -7.21
CA ASN A 141 -15.34 -2.32 -6.82
C ASN A 141 -16.54 -2.04 -7.73
N THR A 142 -16.27 -1.89 -9.03
CA THR A 142 -17.31 -1.81 -10.06
C THR A 142 -17.75 -3.22 -10.43
N ASP A 143 -19.06 -3.48 -10.39
CA ASP A 143 -19.62 -4.79 -10.75
C ASP A 143 -19.23 -5.21 -12.17
N GLY A 144 -18.94 -6.51 -12.35
CA GLY A 144 -18.54 -7.09 -13.64
C GLY A 144 -17.06 -6.87 -14.02
N ASP A 145 -16.30 -6.12 -13.23
CA ASP A 145 -14.93 -5.71 -13.58
C ASP A 145 -13.84 -6.34 -12.68
N TYR A 146 -14.20 -7.31 -11.82
CA TYR A 146 -13.29 -7.90 -10.83
C TYR A 146 -12.18 -8.75 -11.44
N SER A 147 -12.51 -9.64 -12.38
CA SER A 147 -11.57 -10.59 -12.99
C SER A 147 -10.38 -9.92 -13.70
N LYS A 148 -10.56 -8.69 -14.21
CA LYS A 148 -9.48 -7.88 -14.82
C LYS A 148 -8.74 -6.99 -13.80
N ASN A 149 -9.30 -6.75 -12.63
CA ASN A 149 -8.80 -5.78 -11.65
C ASN A 149 -8.22 -6.41 -10.37
N VAL A 150 -8.64 -7.61 -10.00
CA VAL A 150 -8.26 -8.30 -8.77
C VAL A 150 -7.69 -9.67 -9.13
N LEU A 151 -6.41 -9.69 -9.45
CA LEU A 151 -5.73 -10.89 -9.92
C LEU A 151 -5.26 -11.74 -8.73
N PRO A 152 -5.16 -13.08 -8.84
CA PRO A 152 -4.52 -13.91 -7.83
C PRO A 152 -3.01 -13.63 -7.75
N GLN A 153 -2.37 -14.04 -6.66
CA GLN A 153 -0.91 -13.97 -6.55
C GLN A 153 -0.23 -14.80 -7.64
N GLY A 154 0.84 -14.27 -8.24
CA GLY A 154 1.61 -14.99 -9.25
C GLY A 154 2.34 -16.21 -8.66
N LYS A 155 2.25 -17.39 -9.33
CA LYS A 155 2.89 -18.64 -8.88
C LYS A 155 4.43 -18.64 -8.87
N ASN A 156 5.07 -17.59 -9.40
CA ASN A 156 6.53 -17.47 -9.53
C ASN A 156 7.07 -16.19 -8.87
N GLN A 157 6.66 -15.89 -7.63
CA GLN A 157 7.35 -14.89 -6.84
C GLN A 157 8.23 -15.57 -5.78
N PRO A 158 9.50 -15.14 -5.62
CA PRO A 158 10.32 -15.61 -4.52
C PRO A 158 9.63 -15.26 -3.21
N PRO A 159 9.70 -16.14 -2.19
CA PRO A 159 8.95 -15.97 -0.95
C PRO A 159 9.26 -14.60 -0.31
N ALA A 160 8.20 -13.92 0.13
CA ALA A 160 8.29 -12.69 0.91
C ALA A 160 9.15 -12.94 2.15
N GLY A 161 10.41 -12.49 2.10
CA GLY A 161 11.41 -12.81 3.12
C GLY A 161 12.86 -12.89 2.63
N SER A 162 13.12 -12.89 1.31
CA SER A 162 14.48 -12.68 0.81
C SER A 162 14.89 -11.23 1.04
N LYS A 163 15.50 -10.96 2.21
CA LYS A 163 16.39 -9.82 2.37
C LYS A 163 17.30 -9.80 1.14
N ALA A 164 17.38 -8.67 0.44
CA ALA A 164 18.48 -8.45 -0.50
C ALA A 164 19.78 -8.83 0.25
N PRO A 165 20.63 -9.71 -0.31
CA PRO A 165 21.85 -10.10 0.37
C PRO A 165 22.62 -8.82 0.68
N SER A 166 22.94 -8.60 1.96
CA SER A 166 23.83 -7.51 2.32
C SER A 166 25.14 -7.69 1.54
N ALA A 167 25.81 -6.59 1.21
CA ALA A 167 27.02 -6.57 0.38
C ALA A 167 28.13 -7.55 0.83
N ARG A 168 28.01 -8.14 2.03
CA ARG A 168 28.89 -9.18 2.58
C ARG A 168 28.67 -10.59 2.01
N HIS A 169 27.62 -10.85 1.23
CA HIS A 169 27.36 -12.17 0.63
C HIS A 169 27.65 -12.24 -0.89
N ALA A 170 28.01 -11.14 -1.56
CA ALA A 170 28.27 -11.13 -3.00
C ALA A 170 29.60 -11.85 -3.38
N GLU A 171 30.56 -11.93 -2.46
CA GLU A 171 31.84 -12.61 -2.71
C GLU A 171 31.72 -14.13 -2.75
N ASP A 172 30.75 -14.71 -2.03
CA ASP A 172 30.55 -16.15 -1.98
C ASP A 172 29.87 -16.71 -3.24
N TYR A 173 28.98 -15.94 -3.88
CA TYR A 173 28.34 -16.33 -5.15
C TYR A 173 29.31 -16.27 -6.33
N ARG A 174 30.26 -15.32 -6.33
CA ARG A 174 31.31 -15.21 -7.35
C ARG A 174 32.26 -16.42 -7.36
N LYS A 175 32.43 -17.09 -6.21
CA LYS A 175 33.29 -18.29 -6.08
C LYS A 175 32.61 -19.59 -6.52
N LYS A 176 31.28 -19.64 -6.62
CA LYS A 176 30.51 -20.85 -6.99
C LYS A 176 30.13 -20.95 -8.47
N GLY A 177 30.34 -19.92 -9.28
CA GLY A 177 30.18 -20.00 -10.74
C GLY A 177 28.73 -20.02 -11.26
N ASP A 178 27.72 -19.97 -10.40
CA ASP A 178 26.31 -20.16 -10.76
C ASP A 178 25.49 -18.85 -10.67
N MET A 179 25.96 -17.75 -11.27
CA MET A 179 25.16 -16.52 -11.35
C MET A 179 24.34 -16.51 -12.66
N PRO A 180 22.99 -16.46 -12.61
CA PRO A 180 22.16 -16.35 -13.81
C PRO A 180 22.46 -15.04 -14.56
N HIS A 181 22.57 -15.11 -15.89
CA HIS A 181 22.94 -13.97 -16.77
C HIS A 181 22.04 -12.72 -16.57
N GLU A 182 20.78 -12.92 -16.19
CA GLU A 182 19.84 -11.83 -15.90
C GLU A 182 20.20 -11.06 -14.63
N GLU A 183 20.74 -11.72 -13.60
CA GLU A 183 21.17 -11.09 -12.35
C GLU A 183 22.50 -10.35 -12.51
N GLU A 184 23.42 -10.87 -13.32
CA GLU A 184 24.68 -10.17 -13.65
C GLU A 184 24.41 -8.86 -14.40
N THR A 185 23.44 -8.89 -15.33
CA THR A 185 23.02 -7.71 -16.09
C THR A 185 22.37 -6.66 -15.20
N ARG A 186 21.56 -7.08 -14.21
CA ARG A 186 20.95 -6.19 -13.22
C ARG A 186 22.01 -5.58 -12.31
N PHE A 187 22.97 -6.37 -11.81
CA PHE A 187 24.05 -5.89 -10.95
C PHE A 187 24.93 -4.84 -11.64
N ARG A 188 25.32 -5.08 -12.91
CA ARG A 188 26.11 -4.11 -13.70
C ARG A 188 25.35 -2.80 -13.96
N LYS A 189 24.02 -2.87 -14.14
CA LYS A 189 23.18 -1.67 -14.26
C LYS A 189 23.12 -0.89 -12.94
N THR A 190 22.98 -1.57 -11.81
CA THR A 190 22.91 -0.92 -10.48
C THR A 190 24.24 -0.28 -10.10
N GLN A 191 25.38 -0.92 -10.39
CA GLN A 191 26.71 -0.31 -10.14
C GLN A 191 26.99 0.91 -11.04
N LYS A 192 26.55 0.91 -12.30
CA LYS A 192 26.68 2.10 -13.16
C LYS A 192 25.85 3.29 -12.63
N VAL A 193 24.66 3.04 -12.05
CA VAL A 193 23.82 4.13 -11.50
C VAL A 193 24.42 4.73 -10.23
N ILE A 194 25.11 3.93 -9.41
CA ILE A 194 25.78 4.42 -8.19
C ILE A 194 27.00 5.29 -8.55
N ILE A 195 27.81 4.88 -9.52
CA ILE A 195 29.01 5.64 -9.92
C ILE A 195 28.66 6.97 -10.60
N VAL A 196 27.54 7.04 -11.35
CA VAL A 196 27.11 8.29 -11.99
C VAL A 196 26.58 9.31 -10.97
N ARG A 197 25.94 8.86 -9.88
CA ARG A 197 25.44 9.77 -8.82
C ARG A 197 26.55 10.36 -7.94
N GLU A 198 27.67 9.64 -7.75
CA GLU A 198 28.81 10.19 -6.99
C GLU A 198 29.60 11.28 -7.76
N TYR A 199 29.43 11.38 -9.08
CA TYR A 199 30.12 12.38 -9.90
C TYR A 199 29.36 13.72 -10.06
N GLU A 200 28.07 13.78 -9.75
CA GLU A 200 27.26 15.01 -9.87
C GLU A 200 27.15 15.83 -8.56
N ASP A 201 27.50 15.25 -7.41
CA ASP A 201 27.50 15.95 -6.10
C ASP A 201 28.82 16.69 -5.78
N HIS A 202 29.77 16.74 -6.71
CA HIS A 202 31.07 17.40 -6.54
C HIS A 202 31.43 18.42 -7.64
N ARG A 203 30.43 19.17 -8.14
CA ARG A 203 30.67 20.41 -8.89
C ARG A 203 29.86 21.58 -8.35
#